data_AF-X1SQ70-F1
#
_entry.id   AF-X1SQ70-F1
#
_cell.length_a   1.000
_cell.length_b   1.000
_cell.length_c   1.000
_cell.angle_alpha   90.00
_cell.angle_beta   90.00
_cell.angle_gamma   90.00
#
_symmetry.space_group_name_H-M   'P 1'
#
loop_
_entity.id
_entity.type
_entity.pdbx_description
1 polymer ?
#
loop_
_entity_poly.entity_id
_entity_poly.type
_entity_poly.pdbx_seq_one_letter_code
_entity_poly.pdbx_strand_id
1 'polypeptide(L)' 'MALLHFIPKAGFKKLNEERAKEGLPLFANPRNAAAGSVRQLDSNVTAKRPLDIFIYGLGPAEGKAVPDTHWEIMEYLK' A
#
# COMPACT_ATOMS: atom_id res chain seq x y z
N MET A 1 6.66 12.55 -3.14
CA MET A 1 5.45 12.17 -2.39
C MET A 1 5.82 10.98 -1.53
N ALA A 2 5.55 11.04 -0.23
CA ALA A 2 5.78 9.94 0.70
C ALA A 2 4.47 9.16 0.86
N LEU A 3 4.52 7.87 0.54
CA LEU A 3 3.36 6.98 0.53
C LEU A 3 3.70 5.66 1.19
N LEU A 4 2.70 5.07 1.84
CA LEU A 4 2.74 3.76 2.47
C LEU A 4 1.79 2.83 1.74
N HIS A 5 2.32 1.74 1.17
CA HIS A 5 1.50 0.62 0.70
C HIS A 5 1.25 -0.35 1.85
N PHE A 6 0.01 -0.72 2.07
CA PHE A 6 -0.36 -1.69 3.08
C PHE A 6 -1.47 -2.62 2.59
N ILE A 7 -1.72 -3.70 3.34
CA ILE A 7 -2.87 -4.56 3.12
C ILE A 7 -3.74 -4.48 4.38
N PRO A 8 -5.02 -4.06 4.28
CA PRO A 8 -5.93 -4.05 5.41
C PRO A 8 -6.06 -5.42 6.05
N LYS A 9 -6.30 -5.49 7.37
CA LYS A 9 -6.38 -6.75 8.12
C LYS A 9 -7.37 -7.75 7.50
N ALA A 10 -8.54 -7.27 7.07
CA ALA A 10 -9.55 -8.09 6.40
C ALA A 10 -9.05 -8.64 5.05
N GLY A 11 -8.41 -7.80 4.23
CA GLY A 11 -7.79 -8.20 2.96
C GLY A 11 -6.68 -9.23 3.17
N PHE A 12 -5.84 -9.05 4.20
CA PHE A 12 -4.78 -10.00 4.54
C PHE A 12 -5.32 -11.36 4.96
N LYS A 13 -6.38 -11.39 5.78
CA LYS A 13 -7.06 -12.63 6.18
C LYS A 13 -7.57 -13.39 4.96
N LYS A 14 -8.31 -12.71 4.08
CA LYS A 14 -8.85 -13.29 2.84
C LYS A 14 -7.74 -13.82 1.92
N LEU A 15 -6.67 -13.04 1.74
CA LEU A 15 -5.52 -13.42 0.92
C LEU A 15 -4.85 -14.71 1.42
N ASN A 16 -4.67 -14.86 2.74
CA ASN A 16 -4.12 -16.09 3.30
C ASN A 16 -5.10 -17.27 3.22
N GLU A 17 -6.41 -17.03 3.37
CA GLU A 17 -7.43 -18.07 3.17
C GLU A 17 -7.43 -18.63 1.74
N GLU A 18 -7.29 -17.77 0.72
CA GLU A 18 -7.17 -18.17 -0.68
C GLU A 18 -5.89 -18.98 -0.93
N ARG A 19 -4.75 -18.52 -0.41
CA ARG A 19 -3.48 -19.24 -0.51
C ARG A 19 -3.51 -20.60 0.17
N ALA A 20 -4.17 -20.71 1.34
CA ALA A 20 -4.33 -21.97 2.03
C ALA A 20 -5.12 -22.99 1.20
N LYS A 21 -6.21 -22.54 0.54
CA LYS A 21 -7.03 -23.39 -0.36
C LYS A 21 -6.23 -23.89 -1.56
N GLU A 22 -5.28 -23.08 -2.05
CA GLU A 22 -4.38 -23.43 -3.15
C GLU A 22 -3.14 -24.24 -2.69
N GLY A 23 -2.99 -24.54 -1.40
CA GLY A 23 -1.82 -25.24 -0.86
C GLY A 23 -0.53 -24.41 -0.88
N LEU A 24 -0.64 -23.09 -1.04
CA LEU A 24 0.49 -22.18 -1.10
C LEU A 24 0.95 -21.74 0.30
N PRO A 25 2.24 -21.41 0.49
CA PRO A 25 2.72 -20.86 1.74
C PRO A 25 2.01 -19.56 2.12
N LEU A 26 1.60 -19.45 3.38
CA LEU A 26 0.95 -18.25 3.91
C LEU A 26 1.95 -17.10 4.06
N PHE A 27 1.45 -15.87 3.95
CA PHE A 27 2.22 -14.70 4.35
C PHE A 27 2.24 -14.58 5.86
N ALA A 28 3.44 -14.29 6.41
CA ALA A 28 3.63 -14.17 7.87
C ALA A 28 2.95 -12.93 8.48
N ASN A 29 2.88 -11.82 7.75
CA ASN A 29 2.25 -10.58 8.20
C ASN A 29 1.83 -9.69 7.01
N PRO A 30 0.93 -8.71 7.22
CA PRO A 30 0.46 -7.81 6.15
C PRO A 30 1.57 -6.99 5.50
N ARG A 31 2.62 -6.63 6.24
CA ARG A 31 3.78 -5.87 5.71
C ARG A 31 4.50 -6.67 4.63
N ASN A 32 4.80 -7.94 4.90
CA ASN A 32 5.49 -8.83 3.96
C ASN A 32 4.61 -9.10 2.72
N ALA A 33 3.32 -9.28 2.92
CA ALA A 33 2.37 -9.44 1.82
C ALA A 33 2.32 -8.17 0.94
N ALA A 34 2.25 -6.98 1.52
CA ALA A 34 2.25 -5.72 0.78
C ALA A 34 3.57 -5.50 0.02
N ALA A 35 4.71 -5.65 0.70
CA ALA A 35 6.03 -5.48 0.09
C ALA A 35 6.28 -6.47 -1.06
N GLY A 36 5.87 -7.74 -0.89
CA GLY A 36 5.97 -8.74 -1.95
C GLY A 36 5.00 -8.49 -3.11
N SER A 37 3.86 -7.85 -2.85
CA SER A 37 2.87 -7.49 -3.87
C SER A 37 3.36 -6.35 -4.76
N VAL A 38 3.97 -5.30 -4.20
CA VAL A 38 4.48 -4.15 -4.98
C VAL A 38 5.69 -4.54 -5.85
N ARG A 39 6.41 -5.61 -5.50
CA ARG A 39 7.63 -6.07 -6.19
C ARG A 39 7.38 -7.15 -7.26
N GLN A 40 6.13 -7.43 -7.62
CA GLN A 40 5.82 -8.35 -8.72
C GLN A 40 6.19 -7.73 -10.07
N LEU A 41 6.81 -8.53 -10.95
CA LEU A 41 7.14 -8.09 -12.31
C LEU A 41 5.89 -7.96 -13.19
N ASP A 42 4.93 -8.86 -13.04
CA ASP A 42 3.64 -8.79 -13.72
C ASP A 42 2.63 -8.00 -12.88
N SER A 43 2.22 -6.84 -13.40
CA SER A 43 1.27 -5.95 -12.75
C SER A 43 -0.12 -6.58 -12.57
N ASN A 44 -0.48 -7.58 -13.37
CA ASN A 44 -1.74 -8.31 -13.20
C ASN A 44 -1.77 -9.12 -11.90
N VAL A 45 -0.60 -9.57 -11.42
CA VAL A 45 -0.50 -10.24 -10.11
C VAL A 45 -0.73 -9.23 -8.99
N THR A 46 -0.12 -8.05 -9.09
CA THR A 46 -0.30 -6.94 -8.12
C THR A 46 -1.75 -6.47 -8.06
N ALA A 47 -2.40 -6.33 -9.21
CA ALA A 47 -3.79 -5.86 -9.33
C ALA A 47 -4.81 -6.77 -8.60
N LYS A 48 -4.48 -8.06 -8.41
CA LYS A 48 -5.32 -9.01 -7.65
C LYS A 48 -5.11 -8.94 -6.14
N ARG A 49 -4.11 -8.19 -5.67
CA ARG A 49 -3.79 -8.09 -4.24
C ARG A 49 -4.63 -6.97 -3.61
N PRO A 50 -5.11 -7.16 -2.36
CA PRO A 50 -5.89 -6.15 -1.65
C PRO A 50 -4.98 -5.05 -1.08
N LEU A 51 -4.20 -4.40 -1.94
CA LEU A 51 -3.34 -3.29 -1.61
C LEU A 51 -4.17 -2.01 -1.41
N ASP A 52 -3.73 -1.21 -0.46
CA ASP A 52 -4.25 0.12 -0.18
C ASP A 52 -3.08 1.07 0.06
N ILE A 53 -3.33 2.37 -0.08
CA ILE A 53 -2.30 3.41 0.05
C ILE A 53 -2.69 4.45 1.09
N PHE A 54 -1.69 4.90 1.85
CA PHE A 54 -1.81 6.08 2.69
C PHE A 54 -0.71 7.06 2.32
N ILE A 55 -1.11 8.23 1.81
CA ILE A 55 -0.18 9.30 1.47
C ILE A 55 0.00 10.16 2.72
N TYR A 56 1.24 10.32 3.17
CA TYR A 56 1.55 10.99 4.42
C TYR A 56 2.53 12.15 4.27
N GLY A 57 2.87 12.54 3.04
CA GLY A 57 3.76 13.68 2.85
C GLY A 57 4.04 14.02 1.41
N LEU A 58 4.46 15.25 1.19
CA LEU A 58 4.90 15.75 -0.10
C LEU A 58 6.42 15.54 -0.26
N GLY A 59 6.85 15.26 -1.49
CA GLY A 59 8.28 15.32 -1.82
C GLY A 59 8.65 16.73 -2.31
N PRO A 60 9.78 16.90 -3.01
CA PRO A 60 10.05 18.14 -3.75
C PRO A 60 8.86 18.50 -4.66
N ALA A 61 8.45 19.76 -4.62
CA ALA A 61 7.36 20.29 -5.44
C ALA A 61 7.81 21.60 -6.09
N GLU A 62 7.59 21.73 -7.39
CA GLU A 62 7.92 22.92 -8.16
C GLU A 62 6.63 23.66 -8.56
N GLY A 63 6.65 24.99 -8.51
CA GLY A 63 5.60 25.83 -9.11
C GLY A 63 4.27 25.95 -8.34
N LYS A 64 4.14 25.40 -7.12
CA LYS A 64 2.98 25.62 -6.25
C LYS A 64 3.41 26.04 -4.85
N ALA A 65 2.58 26.86 -4.20
CA ALA A 65 2.69 27.11 -2.76
C ALA A 65 2.45 25.78 -2.03
N VAL A 66 3.51 25.22 -1.44
CA VAL A 66 3.40 24.09 -0.51
C VAL A 66 2.89 24.65 0.81
N PRO A 67 1.86 24.05 1.44
CA PRO A 67 1.40 24.53 2.74
C PRO A 67 2.51 24.54 3.79
N ASP A 68 2.45 25.49 4.72
CA ASP A 68 3.52 25.76 5.68
C ASP A 68 3.60 24.71 6.79
N THR A 69 2.50 24.01 7.07
CA THR A 69 2.44 22.97 8.11
C THR A 69 2.16 21.58 7.55
N HIS A 70 2.67 20.57 8.25
CA HIS A 70 2.38 19.18 7.93
C HIS A 70 0.88 18.87 7.97
N TRP A 71 0.14 19.46 8.90
CA TRP A 71 -1.32 19.28 8.99
C TRP A 71 -2.02 19.78 7.72
N GLU A 72 -1.68 20.97 7.24
CA GLU A 72 -2.24 21.50 5.99
C GLU A 72 -1.81 20.70 4.76
N ILE A 73 -0.60 20.12 4.76
CA ILE A 73 -0.18 19.17 3.72
C ILE A 73 -1.08 17.93 3.76
N MET A 74 -1.39 17.40 4.94
CA MET A 74 -2.28 16.23 5.07
C MET A 74 -3.72 16.56 4.63
N GLU A 75 -4.23 17.75 4.94
CA GLU A 75 -5.53 18.22 4.44
C GLU A 75 -5.53 18.46 2.92
N TYR A 76 -4.42 18.98 2.36
CA TYR A 76 -4.27 19.18 0.93
C TYR A 76 -4.19 17.87 0.13
N LEU A 77 -3.74 16.78 0.76
CA LEU A 77 -3.57 15.45 0.14
C LEU A 77 -4.77 14.52 0.31
N LYS A 78 -5.76 14.88 1.14
CA LYS A 78 -7.03 14.15 1.26
C LYS A 78 -7.91 14.33 0.02
#